data_AF-A0A353SW74-F1
#
_entry.id   AF-A0A353SW74-F1
#
_cell.length_a   1.000
_cell.length_b   1.000
_cell.length_c   1.000
_cell.angle_alpha   90.00
_cell.angle_beta   90.00
_cell.angle_gamma   90.00
#
_symmetry.space_group_name_H-M   'P 1'
#
loop_
_entity.id
_entity.type
_entity.pdbx_description
1 polymer ?
#
loop_
_entity_poly.entity_id
_entity_poly.type
_entity_poly.pdbx_seq_one_letter_code
_entity_poly.pdbx_strand_id
1 'polypeptide(L)'
;MEQRQRFALNYKGENVGAVGLFEIDFTNWGDSAYTAGRNQGAGLEADSINLETKNFYLWFNVPNTSVKVAAGLQNQTDSFGGMIFGYADMAGVFVTGKMDPVSYKLGFAKFQEGTSVKDDDVDLYVAEAKFTPTKDTRVGVDLYIIRDASGGTAAGSGTFGTNLNTIGRLGADYPVQLGATSFTYQPSNFYYLGVDGAVKAGPVGLSGFAFYNFGTVELPVGTLNGSVLDNTDKDVKAWAVDLRADADLGPGKAFIEGAYVSGTGDNDSDFKSPVTAGNYALAGSFALTSMDMQILLNSLDDINASAA
;
A
#
# COMPACT_ATOMS: atom_id res chain seq x y z
N MET A 1 20.10 -18.76 10.36
CA MET A 1 18.72 -19.23 10.62
C MET A 1 17.89 -17.99 10.82
N GLU A 2 16.85 -17.81 10.02
CA GLU A 2 15.88 -16.74 10.22
C GLU A 2 14.96 -17.13 11.38
N GLN A 3 14.64 -16.18 12.25
CA GLN A 3 13.62 -16.36 13.27
C GLN A 3 12.64 -15.20 13.22
N ARG A 4 11.34 -15.55 13.20
CA ARG A 4 10.24 -14.62 13.40
C ARG A 4 9.31 -15.18 14.46
N GLN A 5 9.15 -14.43 15.55
CA GLN A 5 8.21 -14.76 16.62
C GLN A 5 7.21 -13.62 16.77
N ARG A 6 5.92 -13.97 16.77
CA ARG A 6 4.83 -13.02 17.00
C ARG A 6 4.11 -13.37 18.29
N PHE A 7 3.75 -12.34 19.05
CA PHE A 7 2.89 -12.50 20.22
C PHE A 7 1.78 -11.46 20.20
N ALA A 8 0.59 -11.90 20.59
CA ALA A 8 -0.64 -11.11 20.51
C ALA A 8 -1.33 -11.05 21.88
N LEU A 9 -1.74 -9.84 22.25
CA LEU A 9 -2.64 -9.55 23.35
C LEU A 9 -3.98 -9.17 22.74
N ASN A 10 -5.00 -10.00 22.98
CA ASN A 10 -6.34 -9.79 22.45
C ASN A 10 -7.33 -9.70 23.60
N TYR A 11 -7.82 -8.49 23.87
CA TYR A 11 -8.93 -8.29 24.79
C TYR A 11 -10.23 -8.16 23.99
N LYS A 12 -11.26 -8.89 24.41
CA LYS A 12 -12.58 -8.89 23.78
C LYS A 12 -13.68 -8.81 24.85
N GLY A 13 -14.28 -7.63 24.96
CA GLY A 13 -15.58 -7.45 25.58
C GLY A 13 -16.72 -7.65 24.57
N GLU A 14 -17.95 -7.40 25.01
CA GLU A 14 -19.15 -7.60 24.19
C GLU A 14 -19.20 -6.65 22.99
N ASN A 15 -19.00 -5.36 23.24
CA ASN A 15 -19.08 -4.29 22.22
C ASN A 15 -17.79 -3.49 22.09
N VAL A 16 -16.70 -3.93 22.71
CA VAL A 16 -15.40 -3.25 22.67
C VAL A 16 -14.28 -4.29 22.80
N GLY A 17 -13.14 -4.02 22.17
CA GLY A 17 -11.95 -4.80 22.38
C GLY A 17 -10.69 -4.04 22.01
N ALA A 18 -9.56 -4.68 22.27
CA ALA A 18 -8.23 -4.15 22.02
C ALA A 18 -7.33 -5.26 21.47
N VAL A 19 -6.46 -4.89 20.55
CA VAL A 19 -5.45 -5.78 19.98
C VAL A 19 -4.09 -5.12 20.09
N GLY A 20 -3.13 -5.84 20.66
CA GLY A 20 -1.71 -5.53 20.58
C GLY A 20 -1.00 -6.73 19.96
N LEU A 21 -0.33 -6.53 18.83
CA LEU A 21 0.48 -7.53 18.15
C LEU A 21 1.90 -7.00 18.02
N PHE A 22 2.84 -7.79 18.49
CA PHE A 22 4.25 -7.46 18.44
C PHE A 22 5.06 -8.59 17.80
N GLU A 23 6.18 -8.22 17.19
CA GLU A 23 7.09 -9.12 16.49
C GLU A 23 8.52 -8.93 17.00
N ILE A 24 9.19 -10.06 17.16
CA ILE A 24 10.65 -10.16 17.25
C ILE A 24 11.09 -10.87 15.98
N ASP A 25 11.85 -10.19 15.13
CA ASP A 25 12.41 -10.79 13.92
C ASP A 25 13.90 -10.49 13.72
N PHE A 26 14.63 -11.51 13.27
CA PHE A 26 16.05 -11.41 12.95
C PHE A 26 16.35 -12.24 11.71
N THR A 27 17.12 -11.66 10.79
CA THR A 27 17.57 -12.36 9.57
C THR A 27 18.48 -13.53 9.92
N ASN A 28 19.37 -13.33 10.90
CA ASN A 28 20.29 -14.33 11.40
C ASN A 28 20.28 -14.39 12.93
N TRP A 29 20.52 -15.57 13.49
CA TRP A 29 20.82 -15.69 14.91
C TRP A 29 22.19 -15.07 15.18
N GLY A 30 22.30 -14.20 16.20
CA GLY A 30 23.57 -13.56 16.53
C GLY A 30 23.91 -12.32 15.71
N ASP A 31 22.98 -11.78 14.92
CA ASP A 31 23.26 -10.82 13.83
C ASP A 31 23.82 -9.48 14.32
N SER A 32 23.27 -8.90 15.39
CA SER A 32 23.79 -7.65 15.95
C SER A 32 23.50 -7.49 17.44
N ALA A 33 24.35 -6.71 18.12
CA ALA A 33 24.14 -6.23 19.48
C ALA A 33 24.19 -4.69 19.48
N TYR A 34 23.39 -4.06 20.33
CA TYR A 34 23.38 -2.60 20.51
C TYR A 34 23.02 -1.76 19.27
N THR A 35 22.35 -2.37 18.28
CA THR A 35 21.89 -1.68 17.07
C THR A 35 20.37 -1.73 16.99
N ALA A 36 19.73 -0.58 16.74
CA ALA A 36 18.30 -0.50 16.49
C ALA A 36 18.03 -0.57 14.99
N GLY A 37 17.24 -1.56 14.56
CA GLY A 37 16.91 -1.76 13.15
C GLY A 37 15.92 -2.91 12.98
N ARG A 38 15.20 -2.90 11.86
CA ARG A 38 14.29 -3.99 11.47
C ARG A 38 15.09 -5.24 11.10
N ASN A 39 14.60 -6.44 11.45
CA ASN A 39 15.25 -7.72 11.19
C ASN A 39 16.67 -7.87 11.80
N GLN A 40 17.01 -7.10 12.83
CA GLN A 40 18.35 -7.03 13.43
C GLN A 40 18.34 -7.32 14.92
N GLY A 41 19.36 -8.02 15.42
CA GLY A 41 19.57 -8.26 16.84
C GLY A 41 20.01 -9.70 17.15
N ALA A 42 19.64 -10.21 18.32
CA ALA A 42 20.01 -11.55 18.82
C ALA A 42 21.52 -11.82 18.95
N GLY A 43 22.37 -10.80 18.87
CA GLY A 43 23.79 -10.86 19.19
C GLY A 43 24.06 -11.23 20.66
N LEU A 44 25.28 -11.64 20.96
CA LEU A 44 25.71 -11.85 22.34
C LEU A 44 25.67 -10.51 23.08
N GLU A 45 25.02 -10.48 24.25
CA GLU A 45 24.74 -9.24 25.01
C GLU A 45 23.93 -8.19 24.22
N ALA A 46 23.12 -8.62 23.25
CA ALA A 46 22.21 -7.74 22.53
C ALA A 46 21.00 -7.35 23.39
N ASP A 47 21.24 -6.48 24.37
CA ASP A 47 20.21 -5.88 25.24
C ASP A 47 19.46 -4.71 24.55
N SER A 48 19.54 -4.62 23.21
CA SER A 48 18.94 -3.55 22.41
C SER A 48 17.50 -3.82 21.96
N ILE A 49 16.83 -2.76 21.49
CA ILE A 49 15.43 -2.77 21.05
C ILE A 49 15.29 -3.69 19.82
N ASN A 50 14.64 -4.82 20.00
CA ASN A 50 14.23 -5.72 18.92
C ASN A 50 12.74 -6.08 19.03
N LEU A 51 11.91 -5.15 19.49
CA LEU A 51 10.47 -5.37 19.54
C LEU A 51 9.77 -4.43 18.58
N GLU A 52 9.20 -4.99 17.51
CA GLU A 52 8.40 -4.24 16.54
C GLU A 52 6.92 -4.32 16.92
N THR A 53 6.23 -3.17 16.89
CA THR A 53 4.77 -3.15 17.03
C THR A 53 4.15 -3.29 15.65
N LYS A 54 3.41 -4.37 15.41
CA LYS A 54 2.70 -4.61 14.14
C LYS A 54 1.30 -4.03 14.18
N ASN A 55 0.54 -4.33 15.24
CA ASN A 55 -0.80 -3.78 15.43
C ASN A 55 -1.00 -3.31 16.85
N PHE A 56 -1.66 -2.16 17.01
CA PHE A 56 -2.08 -1.62 18.28
C PHE A 56 -3.32 -0.76 18.08
N TYR A 57 -4.50 -1.33 18.33
CA TYR A 57 -5.77 -0.66 18.05
C TYR A 57 -6.89 -1.07 19.00
N LEU A 58 -7.88 -0.19 19.10
CA LEU A 58 -9.15 -0.44 19.76
C LEU A 58 -10.23 -0.66 18.71
N TRP A 59 -11.25 -1.44 19.05
CA TRP A 59 -12.44 -1.55 18.23
C TRP A 59 -13.69 -1.54 19.10
N PHE A 60 -14.79 -1.05 18.54
CA PHE A 60 -16.12 -1.11 19.16
C PHE A 60 -17.21 -1.39 18.14
N ASN A 61 -18.28 -2.04 18.60
CA ASN A 61 -19.49 -2.24 17.81
C ASN A 61 -20.48 -1.13 18.17
N VAL A 62 -21.10 -0.52 17.16
CA VAL A 62 -22.17 0.45 17.38
C VAL A 62 -23.43 -0.31 17.80
N PRO A 63 -24.02 -0.04 18.98
CA PRO A 63 -25.12 -0.82 19.53
C PRO A 63 -26.30 -0.96 18.56
N ASN A 64 -26.89 -2.15 18.50
CA ASN A 64 -28.05 -2.49 17.66
C ASN A 64 -27.83 -2.29 16.15
N THR A 65 -26.57 -2.28 15.69
CA THR A 65 -26.23 -2.21 14.26
C THR A 65 -25.19 -3.27 13.92
N SER A 66 -24.94 -3.47 12.62
CA SER A 66 -23.81 -4.27 12.14
C SER A 66 -22.47 -3.54 12.20
N VAL A 67 -22.46 -2.27 12.59
CA VAL A 67 -21.32 -1.37 12.37
C VAL A 67 -20.24 -1.61 13.41
N LYS A 68 -19.02 -1.83 12.94
CA LYS A 68 -17.80 -1.90 13.74
C LYS A 68 -16.87 -0.77 13.35
N VAL A 69 -16.32 -0.10 14.35
CA VAL A 69 -15.28 0.91 14.18
C VAL A 69 -14.00 0.37 14.80
N ALA A 70 -12.89 0.48 14.09
CA ALA A 70 -11.54 0.20 14.58
C ALA A 70 -10.67 1.45 14.42
N ALA A 71 -9.87 1.76 15.43
CA ALA A 71 -8.99 2.92 15.44
C ALA A 71 -7.64 2.58 16.07
N GLY A 72 -6.57 2.91 15.37
CA GLY A 72 -5.18 2.68 15.78
C GLY A 72 -4.33 2.12 14.65
N LEU A 73 -3.18 1.55 15.00
CA LEU A 73 -2.29 0.86 14.07
C LEU A 73 -2.86 -0.52 13.75
N GLN A 74 -3.28 -0.75 12.51
CA GLN A 74 -3.96 -1.96 12.10
C GLN A 74 -3.56 -2.40 10.71
N ASN A 75 -3.56 -3.72 10.50
CA ASN A 75 -3.31 -4.31 9.20
C ASN A 75 -4.49 -4.06 8.27
N GLN A 76 -4.21 -3.59 7.05
CA GLN A 76 -5.20 -3.36 6.00
C GLN A 76 -4.72 -3.94 4.67
N THR A 77 -5.67 -4.33 3.83
CA THR A 77 -5.42 -4.82 2.48
C THR A 77 -6.48 -4.26 1.57
N ASP A 78 -6.08 -3.79 0.38
CA ASP A 78 -7.00 -3.38 -0.67
C ASP A 78 -7.64 -4.59 -1.35
N SER A 79 -8.70 -4.35 -2.11
CA SER A 79 -9.47 -5.37 -2.82
C SER A 79 -8.87 -5.75 -4.18
N PHE A 80 -7.77 -5.13 -4.57
CA PHE A 80 -7.05 -5.36 -5.82
C PHE A 80 -5.81 -6.23 -5.59
N GLY A 81 -6.00 -7.34 -4.86
CA GLY A 81 -4.96 -8.34 -4.60
C GLY A 81 -3.80 -7.84 -3.72
N GLY A 82 -3.98 -6.73 -2.99
CA GLY A 82 -2.93 -6.11 -2.20
C GLY A 82 -1.96 -5.26 -3.02
N MET A 83 -2.29 -4.94 -4.27
CA MET A 83 -1.37 -4.22 -5.15
C MET A 83 -1.24 -2.73 -4.79
N ILE A 84 -2.26 -2.11 -4.19
CA ILE A 84 -2.15 -0.72 -3.75
C ILE A 84 -1.55 -0.66 -2.34
N PHE A 85 -2.07 -1.43 -1.39
CA PHE A 85 -1.62 -1.55 -0.01
C PHE A 85 -1.88 -2.96 0.56
N GLY A 86 -1.08 -3.96 0.18
CA GLY A 86 -1.23 -5.34 0.63
C GLY A 86 -0.69 -5.61 2.05
N TYR A 87 -1.52 -6.10 2.97
CA TYR A 87 -1.12 -6.37 4.36
C TYR A 87 -0.35 -5.22 5.03
N ALA A 88 -0.71 -3.98 4.70
CA ALA A 88 -0.07 -2.78 5.21
C ALA A 88 -0.52 -2.51 6.66
N ASP A 89 0.43 -2.44 7.58
CA ASP A 89 0.18 -1.94 8.93
C ASP A 89 0.15 -0.40 8.90
N MET A 90 -1.03 0.18 9.15
CA MET A 90 -1.25 1.63 9.04
C MET A 90 -2.07 2.18 10.22
N ALA A 91 -1.74 3.38 10.65
CA ALA A 91 -2.51 4.09 11.67
C ALA A 91 -3.72 4.77 11.03
N GLY A 92 -4.92 4.45 11.51
CA GLY A 92 -6.14 4.99 10.93
C GLY A 92 -7.40 4.67 11.70
N VAL A 93 -8.53 5.05 11.10
CA VAL A 93 -9.89 4.73 11.55
C VAL A 93 -10.60 4.04 10.41
N PHE A 94 -11.14 2.86 10.69
CA PHE A 94 -11.86 2.04 9.71
C PHE A 94 -13.21 1.63 10.25
N VAL A 95 -14.22 1.76 9.41
CA VAL A 95 -15.61 1.42 9.70
C VAL A 95 -16.02 0.30 8.76
N THR A 96 -16.52 -0.79 9.31
CA THR A 96 -17.12 -1.87 8.53
C THR A 96 -18.55 -2.11 8.95
N GLY A 97 -19.38 -2.52 8.00
CA GLY A 97 -20.79 -2.83 8.28
C GLY A 97 -21.38 -3.76 7.24
N LYS A 98 -22.59 -4.25 7.53
CA LYS A 98 -23.31 -5.22 6.70
C LYS A 98 -24.80 -4.89 6.70
N MET A 99 -25.34 -4.71 5.50
CA MET A 99 -26.77 -4.58 5.22
C MET A 99 -27.09 -5.59 4.12
N ASP A 100 -27.47 -6.81 4.52
CA ASP A 100 -27.59 -7.93 3.58
C ASP A 100 -28.43 -7.58 2.35
N PRO A 101 -27.96 -7.90 1.13
CA PRO A 101 -26.76 -8.69 0.78
C PRO A 101 -25.45 -7.88 0.63
N VAL A 102 -25.40 -6.64 1.10
CA VAL A 102 -24.26 -5.72 0.94
C VAL A 102 -23.40 -5.66 2.22
N SER A 103 -22.08 -5.68 2.07
CA SER A 103 -21.13 -5.24 3.11
C SER A 103 -20.35 -4.04 2.64
N TYR A 104 -19.94 -3.18 3.55
CA TYR A 104 -19.16 -1.99 3.22
C TYR A 104 -17.99 -1.79 4.17
N LYS A 105 -17.00 -1.06 3.67
CA LYS A 105 -15.84 -0.59 4.42
C LYS A 105 -15.59 0.87 4.06
N LEU A 106 -15.47 1.72 5.07
CA LEU A 106 -14.99 3.09 4.93
C LEU A 106 -13.74 3.23 5.77
N GLY A 107 -12.79 4.06 5.34
CA GLY A 107 -11.56 4.21 6.10
C GLY A 107 -10.83 5.50 5.80
N PHE A 108 -10.05 5.92 6.80
CA PHE A 108 -9.03 6.93 6.71
C PHE A 108 -7.77 6.35 7.36
N ALA A 109 -6.61 6.53 6.74
CA ALA A 109 -5.33 6.22 7.35
C ALA A 109 -4.31 7.27 6.97
N LYS A 110 -3.34 7.48 7.86
CA LYS A 110 -2.20 8.34 7.61
C LYS A 110 -0.99 7.46 7.33
N PHE A 111 -0.39 7.63 6.15
CA PHE A 111 0.83 6.93 5.75
C PHE A 111 2.07 7.63 6.29
N GLN A 112 2.09 8.97 6.24
CA GLN A 112 3.20 9.78 6.71
C GLN A 112 2.64 11.05 7.36
N GLU A 113 3.19 11.40 8.53
CA GLU A 113 2.96 12.67 9.21
C GLU A 113 4.23 13.51 9.07
N GLY A 114 4.11 14.71 8.53
CA GLY A 114 5.20 15.68 8.48
C GLY A 114 5.29 16.44 9.80
N THR A 115 4.67 17.61 9.82
CA THR A 115 4.59 18.47 11.00
C THR A 115 3.13 18.66 11.42
N SER A 116 2.81 18.39 12.68
CA SER A 116 1.41 18.34 13.17
C SER A 116 0.62 19.65 13.17
N VAL A 117 1.17 20.72 12.61
CA VAL A 117 0.52 22.03 12.45
C VAL A 117 0.41 22.47 11.00
N LYS A 118 0.90 21.66 10.05
CA LYS A 118 0.83 21.91 8.61
C LYS A 118 0.09 20.77 7.94
N ASP A 119 -0.41 21.07 6.76
CA ASP A 119 -1.01 20.09 5.86
C ASP A 119 0.11 19.56 4.94
N ASP A 120 1.01 18.76 5.52
CA ASP A 120 2.19 18.17 4.88
C ASP A 120 2.23 16.63 5.01
N ASP A 121 1.05 16.03 4.98
CA ASP A 121 0.85 14.61 5.25
C ASP A 121 0.58 13.79 3.98
N VAL A 122 0.75 12.47 4.10
CA VAL A 122 0.24 11.50 3.11
C VAL A 122 -0.91 10.73 3.73
N ASP A 123 -2.10 10.89 3.16
CA ASP A 123 -3.33 10.28 3.67
C ASP A 123 -3.95 9.31 2.64
N LEU A 124 -4.54 8.24 3.16
CA LEU A 124 -5.36 7.28 2.44
C LEU A 124 -6.83 7.41 2.85
N TYR A 125 -7.71 7.43 1.85
CA TYR A 125 -9.15 7.29 2.03
C TYR A 125 -9.63 6.01 1.34
N VAL A 126 -10.53 5.28 2.01
CA VAL A 126 -11.05 3.98 1.58
C VAL A 126 -12.57 4.03 1.55
N ALA A 127 -13.15 3.57 0.44
CA ALA A 127 -14.57 3.26 0.34
C ALA A 127 -14.79 2.00 -0.51
N GLU A 128 -15.41 0.99 0.07
CA GLU A 128 -15.69 -0.29 -0.58
C GLU A 128 -17.14 -0.69 -0.33
N ALA A 129 -17.78 -1.26 -1.34
CA ALA A 129 -19.07 -1.91 -1.22
C ALA A 129 -19.05 -3.26 -1.93
N LYS A 130 -19.36 -4.34 -1.22
CA LYS A 130 -19.44 -5.71 -1.74
C LYS A 130 -20.89 -6.18 -1.72
N PHE A 131 -21.41 -6.62 -2.87
CA PHE A 131 -22.70 -7.26 -3.03
C PHE A 131 -22.52 -8.79 -3.11
N THR A 132 -23.15 -9.52 -2.20
CA THR A 132 -23.05 -10.99 -2.08
C THR A 132 -24.44 -11.62 -2.17
N PRO A 133 -25.03 -11.72 -3.38
CA PRO A 133 -26.41 -12.18 -3.56
C PRO A 133 -26.60 -13.66 -3.22
N THR A 134 -25.52 -14.45 -3.29
CA THR A 134 -25.48 -15.85 -2.90
C THR A 134 -24.16 -16.12 -2.16
N LYS A 135 -24.07 -17.24 -1.44
CA LYS A 135 -22.82 -17.66 -0.81
C LYS A 135 -21.68 -17.93 -1.81
N ASP A 136 -22.01 -18.13 -3.09
CA ASP A 136 -21.08 -18.53 -4.14
C ASP A 136 -20.81 -17.38 -5.12
N THR A 137 -21.30 -16.16 -4.86
CA THR A 137 -21.09 -15.00 -5.75
C THR A 137 -20.90 -13.74 -4.94
N ARG A 138 -19.84 -13.00 -5.22
CA ARG A 138 -19.52 -11.69 -4.64
C ARG A 138 -19.00 -10.78 -5.75
N VAL A 139 -19.50 -9.55 -5.79
CA VAL A 139 -18.99 -8.48 -6.65
C VAL A 139 -18.80 -7.24 -5.80
N GLY A 140 -17.70 -6.52 -5.97
CA GLY A 140 -17.42 -5.28 -5.27
C GLY A 140 -17.15 -4.11 -6.21
N VAL A 141 -17.37 -2.92 -5.67
CA VAL A 141 -16.88 -1.65 -6.20
C VAL A 141 -16.02 -1.02 -5.12
N ASP A 142 -14.82 -0.60 -5.51
CA ASP A 142 -13.79 -0.15 -4.59
C ASP A 142 -13.22 1.18 -5.06
N LEU A 143 -13.14 2.14 -4.14
CA LEU A 143 -12.57 3.47 -4.31
C LEU A 143 -11.49 3.68 -3.26
N TYR A 144 -10.28 4.00 -3.73
CA TYR A 144 -9.18 4.46 -2.89
C TYR A 144 -8.71 5.83 -3.34
N ILE A 145 -8.28 6.66 -2.40
CA ILE A 145 -7.68 7.96 -2.68
C ILE A 145 -6.43 8.09 -1.85
N ILE A 146 -5.29 8.33 -2.51
CA ILE A 146 -4.06 8.75 -1.85
C ILE A 146 -3.90 10.23 -2.12
N ARG A 147 -3.83 11.02 -1.05
CA ARG A 147 -3.47 12.43 -1.11
C ARG A 147 -2.07 12.57 -0.54
N ASP A 148 -1.18 13.08 -1.36
CA ASP A 148 0.19 13.37 -0.99
C ASP A 148 0.36 14.88 -0.88
N ALA A 149 0.33 15.40 0.34
CA ALA A 149 0.60 16.79 0.64
C ALA A 149 2.04 17.01 1.15
N SER A 150 2.90 15.98 1.12
CA SER A 150 4.16 15.93 1.86
C SER A 150 5.19 17.00 1.50
N GLY A 151 5.03 17.67 0.35
CA GLY A 151 5.80 18.86 -0.01
C GLY A 151 7.31 18.68 -0.07
N GLY A 152 7.78 17.43 -0.13
CA GLY A 152 9.19 17.07 -0.07
C GLY A 152 9.84 17.17 1.31
N THR A 153 9.09 17.54 2.36
CA THR A 153 9.52 17.44 3.77
C THR A 153 9.18 16.06 4.32
N ALA A 154 9.75 15.01 3.76
CA ALA A 154 9.63 13.68 4.37
C ALA A 154 10.23 13.71 5.78
N ALA A 155 9.44 13.28 6.76
CA ALA A 155 9.91 12.96 8.09
C ALA A 155 11.03 11.90 8.01
N GLY A 156 12.15 12.17 8.70
CA GLY A 156 13.11 11.15 9.14
C GLY A 156 13.90 10.43 8.05
N SER A 157 15.18 10.75 7.96
CA SER A 157 16.19 9.97 7.25
C SER A 157 16.13 8.47 7.60
N GLY A 158 15.73 7.64 6.64
CA GLY A 158 16.04 6.23 6.57
C GLY A 158 16.56 5.93 5.17
N THR A 159 17.76 5.36 5.07
CA THR A 159 18.64 5.21 3.88
C THR A 159 18.08 4.40 2.70
N PHE A 160 16.77 4.22 2.58
CA PHE A 160 16.14 3.52 1.45
C PHE A 160 15.12 4.43 0.77
N GLY A 161 15.65 5.27 -0.13
CA GLY A 161 14.89 6.16 -0.98
C GLY A 161 14.08 5.38 -2.02
N THR A 162 12.85 5.06 -1.68
CA THR A 162 11.80 4.75 -2.67
C THR A 162 10.61 5.67 -2.44
N ASN A 163 10.89 6.95 -2.14
CA ASN A 163 9.84 7.95 -2.06
C ASN A 163 9.53 8.45 -3.46
N LEU A 164 8.23 8.53 -3.80
CA LEU A 164 7.69 9.52 -4.76
C LEU A 164 7.91 10.95 -4.23
N ASN A 165 9.09 11.23 -3.65
CA ASN A 165 9.49 12.56 -3.28
C ASN A 165 9.86 13.26 -4.58
N THR A 166 8.90 14.01 -5.13
CA THR A 166 9.10 14.87 -6.30
C THR A 166 10.31 15.81 -6.11
N ILE A 167 10.62 16.21 -4.87
CA ILE A 167 11.82 16.99 -4.53
C ILE A 167 13.09 16.13 -4.41
N GLY A 168 12.96 14.87 -3.97
CA GLY A 168 14.06 13.89 -3.91
C GLY A 168 14.53 13.46 -5.30
N ARG A 169 13.63 13.34 -6.28
CA ARG A 169 13.99 13.15 -7.69
C ARG A 169 14.70 14.35 -8.28
N LEU A 170 14.23 15.57 -8.00
CA LEU A 170 14.91 16.80 -8.43
C LEU A 170 16.32 16.94 -7.82
N GLY A 171 16.55 16.45 -6.59
CA GLY A 171 17.86 16.46 -5.94
C GLY A 171 18.80 15.30 -6.34
N ALA A 172 18.26 14.17 -6.80
CA ALA A 172 19.04 13.01 -7.22
C ALA A 172 19.45 13.07 -8.70
N ASP A 173 18.59 13.60 -9.57
CA ASP A 173 18.89 13.81 -11.00
C ASP A 173 19.73 15.09 -11.24
N TYR A 174 19.76 16.01 -10.27
CA TYR A 174 20.62 17.21 -10.28
C TYR A 174 21.44 17.32 -8.97
N PRO A 175 22.65 16.73 -8.93
CA PRO A 175 23.50 16.88 -7.76
C PRO A 175 24.01 18.34 -7.69
N VAL A 176 23.79 18.97 -6.52
CA VAL A 176 24.36 20.26 -6.09
C VAL A 176 23.69 21.51 -6.68
N GLN A 177 23.43 22.52 -5.82
CA GLN A 177 23.10 23.93 -6.15
C GLN A 177 21.62 24.34 -6.26
N LEU A 178 20.80 24.16 -5.21
CA LEU A 178 19.49 24.81 -5.12
C LEU A 178 19.55 26.07 -4.24
N GLY A 179 20.14 27.14 -4.76
CA GLY A 179 20.02 28.51 -4.23
C GLY A 179 18.63 29.11 -4.46
N ALA A 180 17.57 28.33 -4.25
CA ALA A 180 16.18 28.70 -4.49
C ALA A 180 15.57 29.35 -3.24
N THR A 181 14.84 30.46 -3.40
CA THR A 181 14.28 31.22 -2.28
C THR A 181 12.82 30.91 -1.97
N SER A 182 12.08 30.19 -2.83
CA SER A 182 10.68 29.77 -2.58
C SER A 182 10.23 28.70 -3.59
N PHE A 183 9.62 27.62 -3.12
CA PHE A 183 8.81 26.69 -3.92
C PHE A 183 7.41 26.65 -3.36
N THR A 184 6.39 26.57 -4.21
CA THR A 184 5.02 26.26 -3.79
C THR A 184 4.71 24.84 -4.24
N TYR A 185 4.39 23.98 -3.27
CA TYR A 185 3.94 22.62 -3.51
C TYR A 185 2.41 22.58 -3.47
N GLN A 186 1.82 21.83 -4.40
CA GLN A 186 0.41 21.47 -4.36
C GLN A 186 0.27 19.98 -4.06
N PRO A 187 -0.73 19.56 -3.26
CA PRO A 187 -0.93 18.14 -2.98
C PRO A 187 -1.24 17.34 -4.25
N SER A 188 -0.48 16.27 -4.49
CA SER A 188 -0.79 15.29 -5.53
C SER A 188 -1.94 14.39 -5.07
N ASN A 189 -2.87 14.08 -5.96
CA ASN A 189 -4.02 13.23 -5.63
C ASN A 189 -4.08 12.07 -6.61
N PHE A 190 -4.15 10.85 -6.08
CA PHE A 190 -4.26 9.61 -6.83
C PHE A 190 -5.55 8.89 -6.44
N TYR A 191 -6.40 8.66 -7.42
CA TYR A 191 -7.68 8.00 -7.29
C TYR A 191 -7.59 6.62 -7.91
N TYR A 192 -8.22 5.64 -7.28
CA TYR A 192 -8.32 4.28 -7.77
C TYR A 192 -9.79 3.92 -7.78
N LEU A 193 -10.33 3.61 -8.95
CA LEU A 193 -11.70 3.12 -9.08
C LEU A 193 -11.65 1.75 -9.74
N GLY A 194 -12.25 0.76 -9.09
CA GLY A 194 -12.21 -0.60 -9.59
C GLY A 194 -13.38 -1.46 -9.14
N VAL A 195 -13.34 -2.68 -9.64
CA VAL A 195 -14.26 -3.76 -9.30
C VAL A 195 -13.47 -5.00 -8.95
N ASP A 196 -13.98 -5.79 -8.02
CA ASP A 196 -13.48 -7.12 -7.73
C ASP A 196 -14.63 -8.12 -7.73
N GLY A 197 -14.31 -9.39 -7.95
CA GLY A 197 -15.34 -10.41 -8.07
C GLY A 197 -14.84 -11.80 -7.70
N ALA A 198 -15.76 -12.61 -7.19
CA ALA A 198 -15.57 -14.04 -7.04
C ALA A 198 -16.89 -14.77 -7.32
N VAL A 199 -16.84 -15.82 -8.12
CA VAL A 199 -17.95 -16.73 -8.37
C VAL A 199 -17.49 -18.17 -8.27
N LYS A 200 -18.25 -19.02 -7.59
CA LYS A 200 -18.04 -20.47 -7.55
C LYS A 200 -19.23 -21.19 -8.19
N ALA A 201 -18.95 -22.04 -9.17
CA ALA A 201 -19.94 -22.86 -9.85
C ALA A 201 -19.49 -24.32 -9.80
N GLY A 202 -19.99 -25.07 -8.80
CA GLY A 202 -19.59 -26.45 -8.56
C GLY A 202 -18.09 -26.54 -8.21
N PRO A 203 -17.29 -27.35 -8.93
CA PRO A 203 -15.86 -27.48 -8.65
C PRO A 203 -15.02 -26.31 -9.18
N VAL A 204 -15.60 -25.39 -9.96
CA VAL A 204 -14.86 -24.29 -10.59
C VAL A 204 -15.11 -22.99 -9.83
N GLY A 205 -14.03 -22.27 -9.52
CA GLY A 205 -14.05 -20.91 -9.01
C GLY A 205 -13.41 -19.95 -10.00
N LEU A 206 -13.96 -18.75 -10.13
CA LEU A 206 -13.33 -17.63 -10.82
C LEU A 206 -13.27 -16.45 -9.85
N SER A 207 -12.14 -15.78 -9.79
CA SER A 207 -11.99 -14.53 -9.04
C SER A 207 -11.04 -13.59 -9.76
N GLY A 208 -11.10 -12.31 -9.43
CA GLY A 208 -10.22 -11.34 -10.01
C GLY A 208 -10.64 -9.92 -9.67
N PHE A 209 -9.90 -8.97 -10.20
CA PHE A 209 -10.19 -7.56 -10.07
C PHE A 209 -9.74 -6.79 -11.30
N ALA A 210 -10.25 -5.57 -11.43
CA ALA A 210 -9.76 -4.58 -12.37
C ALA A 210 -9.89 -3.19 -11.75
N PHE A 211 -8.92 -2.31 -11.99
CA PHE A 211 -9.07 -0.91 -11.61
C PHE A 211 -8.38 0.02 -12.59
N TYR A 212 -8.75 1.30 -12.48
CA TYR A 212 -8.09 2.43 -13.11
C TYR A 212 -7.56 3.37 -12.03
N ASN A 213 -6.28 3.69 -12.11
CA ASN A 213 -5.60 4.68 -11.30
C ASN A 213 -5.43 5.96 -12.12
N PHE A 214 -5.97 7.06 -11.62
CA PHE A 214 -5.87 8.37 -12.24
C PHE A 214 -5.57 9.46 -11.23
N GLY A 215 -5.03 10.57 -11.70
CA GLY A 215 -4.63 11.65 -10.82
C GLY A 215 -3.57 12.51 -11.46
N THR A 216 -2.94 13.33 -10.64
CA THR A 216 -1.89 14.24 -11.09
C THR A 216 -0.78 14.23 -10.06
N VAL A 217 0.46 14.09 -10.54
CA VAL A 217 1.68 14.39 -9.81
C VAL A 217 1.95 15.88 -10.01
N GLU A 218 1.74 16.63 -8.94
CA GLU A 218 1.98 18.07 -8.89
C GLU A 218 3.49 18.32 -8.76
N LEU A 219 4.06 19.06 -9.71
CA LEU A 219 5.48 19.41 -9.69
C LEU A 219 5.70 20.76 -8.96
N PRO A 220 6.78 20.92 -8.16
CA PRO A 220 7.00 22.17 -7.42
C PRO A 220 7.22 23.34 -8.36
N VAL A 221 6.44 24.41 -8.26
CA VAL A 221 6.63 25.60 -9.10
C VAL A 221 7.72 26.51 -8.51
N GLY A 222 8.78 26.80 -9.27
CA GLY A 222 9.88 27.64 -8.83
C GLY A 222 10.89 28.07 -9.91
N THR A 223 11.86 28.89 -9.49
CA THR A 223 12.96 29.38 -10.33
C THR A 223 14.29 28.86 -9.80
N LEU A 224 15.09 28.22 -10.65
CA LEU A 224 16.45 27.78 -10.37
C LEU A 224 17.45 28.68 -11.10
N ASN A 225 18.27 29.42 -10.35
CA ASN A 225 19.30 30.32 -10.90
C ASN A 225 18.75 31.31 -11.97
N GLY A 226 17.52 31.80 -11.80
CA GLY A 226 16.87 32.72 -12.75
C GLY A 226 16.13 32.05 -13.91
N SER A 227 16.21 30.73 -14.08
CA SER A 227 15.42 29.97 -15.05
C SER A 227 14.19 29.32 -14.39
N VAL A 228 13.04 29.42 -15.06
CA VAL A 228 11.83 28.69 -14.68
C VAL A 228 12.09 27.20 -14.88
N LEU A 229 11.91 26.40 -13.82
CA LEU A 229 11.92 24.95 -13.93
C LEU A 229 10.68 24.51 -14.75
N ASP A 230 10.84 23.56 -15.66
CA ASP A 230 9.70 22.92 -16.32
C ASP A 230 8.93 22.10 -15.28
N ASN A 231 7.91 22.72 -14.70
CA ASN A 231 7.06 22.17 -13.65
C ASN A 231 5.69 21.83 -14.23
N THR A 232 5.68 21.24 -15.43
CA THR A 232 4.44 20.77 -16.03
C THR A 232 3.99 19.51 -15.29
N ASP A 233 2.87 19.61 -14.59
CA ASP A 233 2.27 18.51 -13.86
C ASP A 233 2.09 17.27 -14.75
N LYS A 234 2.17 16.11 -14.12
CA LYS A 234 2.15 14.82 -14.83
C LYS A 234 0.90 14.06 -14.46
N ASP A 235 0.09 13.75 -15.45
CA ASP A 235 -1.08 12.91 -15.25
C ASP A 235 -0.65 11.47 -14.91
N VAL A 236 -1.41 10.84 -14.03
CA VAL A 236 -1.39 9.39 -13.81
C VAL A 236 -2.59 8.79 -14.55
N LYS A 237 -2.32 7.77 -15.37
CA LYS A 237 -3.30 7.05 -16.21
C LYS A 237 -2.89 5.58 -16.30
N ALA A 238 -3.11 4.84 -15.22
CA ALA A 238 -2.68 3.46 -15.09
C ALA A 238 -3.87 2.53 -14.84
N TRP A 239 -3.71 1.25 -15.14
CA TRP A 239 -4.73 0.23 -14.88
C TRP A 239 -4.08 -1.12 -14.62
N ALA A 240 -4.84 -1.99 -13.98
CA ALA A 240 -4.48 -3.38 -13.85
C ALA A 240 -5.71 -4.27 -13.87
N VAL A 241 -5.49 -5.51 -14.28
CA VAL A 241 -6.47 -6.58 -14.26
C VAL A 241 -5.78 -7.82 -13.72
N ASP A 242 -6.48 -8.56 -12.86
CA ASP A 242 -6.12 -9.90 -12.44
C ASP A 242 -7.31 -10.84 -12.65
N LEU A 243 -7.03 -12.06 -13.10
CA LEU A 243 -8.00 -13.12 -13.20
C LEU A 243 -7.39 -14.46 -12.78
N ARG A 244 -8.07 -15.12 -11.86
CA ARG A 244 -7.76 -16.45 -11.35
C ARG A 244 -8.91 -17.41 -11.62
N ALA A 245 -8.56 -18.60 -12.10
CA ALA A 245 -9.46 -19.74 -12.20
C ALA A 245 -8.94 -20.88 -11.34
N ASP A 246 -9.80 -21.43 -10.49
CA ASP A 246 -9.52 -22.58 -9.64
C ASP A 246 -10.45 -23.75 -10.04
N ALA A 247 -9.94 -24.97 -9.96
CA ALA A 247 -10.70 -26.20 -10.17
C ALA A 247 -10.39 -27.24 -9.09
N ASP A 248 -11.43 -27.71 -8.41
CA ASP A 248 -11.39 -28.83 -7.47
C ASP A 248 -11.32 -30.16 -8.29
N LEU A 249 -10.17 -30.85 -8.25
CA LEU A 249 -9.88 -32.07 -9.02
C LEU A 249 -9.77 -33.30 -8.08
N GLY A 250 -10.89 -33.67 -7.48
CA GLY A 250 -10.93 -34.77 -6.49
C GLY A 250 -10.24 -34.36 -5.18
N PRO A 251 -9.18 -35.07 -4.73
CA PRO A 251 -8.43 -34.67 -3.53
C PRO A 251 -7.48 -33.48 -3.76
N GLY A 252 -7.26 -33.09 -5.02
CA GLY A 252 -6.34 -32.00 -5.39
C GLY A 252 -7.07 -30.75 -5.87
N LYS A 253 -6.31 -29.67 -6.02
CA LYS A 253 -6.74 -28.39 -6.59
C LYS A 253 -5.77 -27.99 -7.70
N ALA A 254 -6.30 -27.56 -8.85
CA ALA A 254 -5.52 -26.88 -9.88
C ALA A 254 -5.97 -25.42 -9.95
N PHE A 255 -5.04 -24.52 -10.29
CA PHE A 255 -5.38 -23.13 -10.56
C PHE A 255 -4.50 -22.55 -11.67
N ILE A 256 -5.01 -21.51 -12.32
CA ILE A 256 -4.26 -20.63 -13.21
C ILE A 256 -4.63 -19.19 -12.83
N GLU A 257 -3.63 -18.32 -12.75
CA GLU A 257 -3.79 -16.90 -12.43
C GLU A 257 -2.96 -16.08 -13.41
N GLY A 258 -3.51 -14.97 -13.85
CA GLY A 258 -2.84 -14.05 -14.76
C GLY A 258 -3.22 -12.62 -14.42
N ALA A 259 -2.21 -11.78 -14.23
CA ALA A 259 -2.37 -10.36 -14.03
C ALA A 259 -1.64 -9.59 -15.12
N TYR A 260 -2.18 -8.42 -15.45
CA TYR A 260 -1.54 -7.42 -16.27
C TYR A 260 -1.62 -6.08 -15.54
N VAL A 261 -0.50 -5.37 -15.53
CA VAL A 261 -0.38 -4.03 -14.98
C VAL A 261 0.19 -3.15 -16.06
N SER A 262 -0.44 -2.00 -16.32
CA SER A 262 0.08 -1.05 -17.29
C SER A 262 1.44 -0.48 -16.84
N GLY A 263 2.28 -0.16 -17.82
CA GLY A 263 3.63 0.36 -17.59
C GLY A 263 3.85 1.68 -18.33
N THR A 264 4.76 2.49 -17.78
CA THR A 264 5.23 3.73 -18.40
C THR A 264 6.44 3.44 -19.29
N GLY A 265 6.41 3.89 -20.54
CA GLY A 265 7.57 3.81 -21.43
C GLY A 265 8.46 5.06 -21.34
N ASP A 266 9.70 4.96 -21.82
CA ASP A 266 10.72 6.03 -21.73
C ASP A 266 10.33 7.35 -22.41
N ASN A 267 9.42 7.30 -23.39
CA ASN A 267 8.97 8.46 -24.15
C ASN A 267 7.56 8.94 -23.76
N ASP A 268 6.99 8.38 -22.69
CA ASP A 268 5.66 8.78 -22.23
C ASP A 268 5.72 10.12 -21.49
N SER A 269 4.78 11.00 -21.81
CA SER A 269 4.64 12.29 -21.12
C SER A 269 3.93 12.19 -19.77
N ASP A 270 3.26 11.07 -19.52
CA ASP A 270 2.34 10.80 -18.41
C ASP A 270 2.73 9.48 -17.73
N PHE A 271 2.44 9.33 -16.43
CA PHE A 271 2.65 8.08 -15.72
C PHE A 271 1.56 7.06 -16.05
N LYS A 272 1.95 5.92 -16.63
CA LYS A 272 1.05 4.81 -16.95
C LYS A 272 1.25 3.60 -16.03
N SER A 273 2.08 3.71 -15.01
CA SER A 273 2.23 2.69 -13.97
C SER A 273 1.41 3.08 -12.73
N PRO A 274 0.69 2.15 -12.06
CA PRO A 274 -0.06 2.50 -10.86
C PRO A 274 0.85 3.03 -9.76
N VAL A 275 0.42 4.11 -9.11
CA VAL A 275 1.01 4.53 -7.84
C VAL A 275 0.58 3.53 -6.77
N THR A 276 1.46 3.19 -5.83
CA THR A 276 1.13 2.26 -4.74
C THR A 276 1.60 2.82 -3.40
N ALA A 277 1.09 2.28 -2.29
CA ALA A 277 1.60 2.59 -0.96
C ALA A 277 3.09 2.22 -0.82
N GLY A 278 3.64 1.42 -1.73
CA GLY A 278 5.05 1.03 -1.74
C GLY A 278 5.96 2.22 -1.96
N ASN A 279 5.47 3.25 -2.65
CA ASN A 279 6.14 4.53 -2.82
C ASN A 279 6.24 5.37 -1.55
N TYR A 280 5.60 4.95 -0.45
CA TYR A 280 5.57 5.64 0.84
C TYR A 280 6.11 4.77 1.98
N ALA A 281 6.53 3.54 1.68
CA ALA A 281 7.00 2.57 2.66
C ALA A 281 8.48 2.27 2.47
N LEU A 282 9.24 2.21 3.56
CA LEU A 282 10.70 1.96 3.56
C LEU A 282 11.13 0.60 3.00
N ALA A 283 10.19 -0.30 2.70
CA ALA A 283 10.49 -1.69 2.38
C ALA A 283 9.84 -2.22 1.10
N GLY A 284 9.28 -1.38 0.22
CA GLY A 284 8.76 -1.80 -1.09
C GLY A 284 7.85 -3.05 -1.03
N SER A 285 7.07 -3.20 0.05
CA SER A 285 6.57 -4.51 0.50
C SER A 285 5.20 -4.90 -0.05
N PHE A 286 4.74 -4.23 -1.12
CA PHE A 286 3.42 -4.46 -1.71
C PHE A 286 3.56 -4.99 -3.14
N ALA A 287 4.21 -6.15 -3.27
CA ALA A 287 4.03 -6.95 -4.49
C ALA A 287 2.56 -7.38 -4.58
N LEU A 288 2.06 -7.69 -5.79
CA LEU A 288 0.74 -8.29 -5.98
C LEU A 288 0.66 -9.58 -5.15
N THR A 289 0.03 -9.49 -3.97
CA THR A 289 0.13 -10.50 -2.91
C THR A 289 -0.72 -11.73 -3.16
N SER A 290 -1.60 -11.69 -4.17
CA SER A 290 -2.40 -12.84 -4.60
C SER A 290 -1.59 -13.91 -5.33
N MET A 291 -0.44 -13.54 -5.90
CA MET A 291 0.39 -14.45 -6.70
C MET A 291 1.44 -15.18 -5.88
N ASP A 292 1.28 -16.50 -5.74
CA ASP A 292 2.26 -17.38 -5.06
C ASP A 292 3.54 -17.62 -5.90
N MET A 293 3.40 -17.76 -7.23
CA MET A 293 4.50 -18.01 -8.17
C MET A 293 4.34 -17.09 -9.38
N GLN A 294 5.39 -16.32 -9.69
CA GLN A 294 5.40 -15.40 -10.82
C GLN A 294 6.30 -15.95 -11.92
N ILE A 295 5.74 -16.16 -13.11
CA ILE A 295 6.51 -16.31 -14.34
C ILE A 295 6.31 -15.01 -15.11
N LEU A 296 7.32 -14.15 -15.06
CA LEU A 296 7.30 -12.87 -15.76
C LEU A 296 7.57 -13.12 -17.24
N LEU A 297 6.60 -12.81 -18.09
CA LEU A 297 6.77 -12.83 -19.53
C LEU A 297 7.07 -11.40 -19.99
N ASN A 298 8.27 -11.18 -20.50
CA ASN A 298 8.64 -9.88 -21.06
C ASN A 298 7.75 -9.57 -22.28
N SER A 299 7.39 -8.29 -22.43
CA SER A 299 6.70 -7.84 -23.64
C SER A 299 7.62 -7.98 -24.86
N LEU A 300 7.05 -8.23 -26.04
CA LEU A 300 7.81 -8.37 -27.30
C LEU A 300 8.59 -7.10 -27.67
N ASP A 301 8.21 -5.95 -27.11
CA ASP A 301 8.85 -4.65 -27.36
C ASP A 301 10.07 -4.39 -26.45
N ASP A 302 10.28 -5.24 -25.43
CA ASP A 302 11.34 -5.07 -24.43
C ASP A 302 12.34 -6.23 -24.49
N ILE A 303 12.95 -6.42 -25.67
CA ILE A 303 14.18 -7.22 -25.87
C ILE A 303 15.38 -6.30 -25.70
N ASN A 304 15.45 -5.56 -24.59
CA ASN A 304 16.69 -4.98 -24.11
C ASN A 304 16.63 -4.92 -22.58
N ALA A 305 16.79 -6.09 -21.96
CA ALA A 305 17.38 -6.15 -20.63
C ALA A 305 18.84 -5.64 -20.73
N SER A 306 19.04 -4.32 -20.78
CA SER A 306 20.34 -3.72 -20.54
C SER A 306 20.46 -3.37 -19.06
N ALA A 307 21.30 -4.15 -18.40
CA ALA A 307 21.66 -4.06 -17.00
C ALA A 307 22.20 -2.67 -16.58
N ALA A 308 21.74 -2.17 -15.43
CA ALA A 308 22.55 -1.70 -14.29
C ALA A 308 21.63 -1.37 -13.11
#